data_AF-A0A3D5DB90-F1
#
_entry.id   AF-A0A3D5DB90-F1
#
_cell.length_a   1.000
_cell.length_b   1.000
_cell.length_c   1.000
_cell.angle_alpha   90.00
_cell.angle_beta   90.00
_cell.angle_gamma   90.00
#
_symmetry.space_group_name_H-M   'P 1'
#
loop_
_entity.id
_entity.type
_entity.pdbx_description
1 polymer ?
#
loop_
_entity_poly.entity_id
_entity_poly.type
_entity_poly.pdbx_seq_one_letter_code
_entity_poly.pdbx_strand_id
1 'polypeptide(L)' 'VGDYKIVDEWRTFEAGMVTTVEPGLYLSRTIDGLAKRWWDIGIRIEDDVLVTKVGHEVLSGGAPKQIDDIESLMHEDRAA' A
#
# COMPACT_ATOMS: atom_id res chain seq x y z
N VAL A 1 8.52 -14.87 3.75
CA VAL A 1 8.92 -14.08 2.57
C VAL A 1 9.45 -15.04 1.53
N GLY A 2 8.96 -15.00 0.30
CA GLY A 2 9.37 -15.92 -0.78
C GLY A 2 10.58 -15.39 -1.55
N ASP A 3 11.28 -16.28 -2.25
CA ASP A 3 12.41 -15.89 -3.10
C ASP A 3 11.88 -15.12 -4.32
N TYR A 4 12.24 -13.83 -4.41
CA TYR A 4 11.90 -12.96 -5.53
C TYR A 4 12.69 -13.30 -6.80
N LYS A 5 13.78 -14.05 -6.66
CA LYS A 5 14.60 -14.53 -7.76
C LYS A 5 14.90 -16.02 -7.63
N ILE A 6 14.96 -16.72 -8.75
CA ILE A 6 15.38 -18.12 -8.85
C ILE A 6 16.55 -18.17 -9.84
N VAL A 7 17.72 -18.60 -9.39
CA VAL A 7 18.94 -18.64 -10.23
C VAL A 7 19.21 -17.29 -10.89
N ASP A 8 19.09 -16.21 -10.11
CA ASP A 8 19.29 -14.81 -10.48
C ASP A 8 18.27 -14.17 -11.45
N GLU A 9 17.31 -14.96 -11.93
CA GLU A 9 16.18 -14.50 -12.76
C GLU A 9 14.99 -14.09 -11.91
N TRP A 10 14.27 -13.05 -12.34
CA TRP A 10 13.05 -12.60 -11.66
C TRP A 10 11.95 -13.65 -11.73
N ARG A 11 11.37 -13.96 -10.57
CA ARG A 11 10.28 -14.91 -10.50
C ARG A 11 8.99 -14.28 -11.03
N THR A 12 8.36 -14.95 -11.99
CA THR A 12 7.01 -14.58 -12.45
C THR A 12 6.00 -14.97 -11.39
N PHE A 13 4.98 -14.13 -11.17
CA PHE A 13 3.89 -14.46 -10.26
C PHE A 13 3.06 -15.63 -10.80
N GLU A 14 2.74 -16.58 -9.91
CA GLU A 14 1.90 -17.73 -10.21
C GLU A 14 0.66 -17.73 -9.32
N ALA A 15 -0.43 -18.31 -9.83
CA ALA A 15 -1.68 -18.40 -9.08
C ALA A 15 -1.48 -19.13 -7.74
N GLY A 16 -2.01 -18.55 -6.66
CA GLY A 16 -1.84 -19.03 -5.29
C GLY A 16 -0.74 -18.32 -4.49
N MET A 17 0.11 -17.53 -5.15
CA MET A 17 1.04 -16.64 -4.44
C MET A 17 0.30 -15.49 -3.76
N VAL A 18 0.76 -15.09 -2.58
CA VAL A 18 0.32 -13.89 -1.89
C VAL A 18 1.52 -12.96 -1.74
N THR A 19 1.33 -11.67 -2.04
CA THR A 19 2.35 -10.62 -1.91
C THR A 19 1.71 -9.32 -1.45
N THR A 20 2.49 -8.43 -0.87
CA THR A 20 2.07 -7.06 -0.56
C THR A 20 2.16 -6.17 -1.79
N VAL A 21 1.28 -5.17 -1.89
CA VAL A 21 1.39 -4.02 -2.80
C VAL A 21 1.38 -2.76 -1.93
N GLU A 22 2.55 -2.12 -1.79
CA GLU A 22 2.81 -1.18 -0.70
C GLU A 22 3.51 0.14 -1.11
N PRO A 23 3.00 0.91 -2.08
CA PRO A 23 3.60 2.18 -2.46
C PRO A 23 3.62 3.18 -1.30
N GLY A 24 4.72 3.92 -1.15
CA GLY A 24 4.87 4.96 -0.14
C GLY A 24 5.67 6.17 -0.61
N LEU A 25 5.35 7.33 -0.03
CA LEU A 25 6.06 8.60 -0.21
C LEU A 25 6.49 9.12 1.15
N TYR A 26 7.77 9.51 1.24
CA TYR A 26 8.38 10.01 2.47
C TYR A 26 9.11 11.31 2.17
N LEU A 27 8.57 12.41 2.68
CA LEU A 27 8.99 13.77 2.31
C LEU A 27 9.76 14.42 3.46
N SER A 28 11.08 14.20 3.52
CA SER A 28 11.95 14.88 4.49
C SER A 28 11.99 16.38 4.22
N ARG A 29 11.98 17.20 5.27
CA ARG A 29 12.26 18.64 5.18
C ARG A 29 13.61 19.00 4.53
N THR A 30 14.51 18.02 4.39
CA THR A 30 15.83 18.19 3.75
C THR A 30 15.79 18.05 2.22
N ILE A 31 14.62 17.79 1.62
CA ILE A 31 14.47 17.73 0.16
C ILE A 31 14.50 19.15 -0.42
N ASP A 32 15.45 19.40 -1.32
CA ASP A 32 15.60 20.69 -1.98
C ASP A 32 14.36 21.05 -2.80
N GLY A 33 13.88 22.30 -2.63
CA GLY A 33 12.70 22.81 -3.35
C GLY A 33 11.36 22.30 -2.83
N LEU A 34 11.32 21.47 -1.78
CA LEU A 34 10.06 20.99 -1.21
C LEU A 34 9.34 22.11 -0.46
N ALA A 35 8.07 22.34 -0.83
CA ALA A 35 7.24 23.32 -0.14
C ALA A 35 7.02 22.93 1.34
N LYS A 36 7.11 23.90 2.26
CA LYS A 36 6.98 23.70 3.72
C LYS A 36 5.72 22.94 4.14
N ARG A 37 4.62 23.07 3.40
CA ARG A 37 3.35 22.35 3.67
C ARG A 37 3.47 20.83 3.56
N TRP A 38 4.52 20.33 2.92
CA TRP A 38 4.76 18.90 2.70
C TRP A 38 5.90 18.33 3.55
N TRP A 39 6.51 19.13 4.41
CA TRP A 39 7.66 18.69 5.21
C TRP A 39 7.26 17.64 6.24
N ASP A 40 8.11 16.63 6.36
CA ASP A 40 8.04 15.51 7.32
C ASP A 40 6.74 14.71 7.26
N ILE A 41 6.12 14.64 6.08
CA ILE A 41 4.97 13.78 5.81
C ILE A 41 5.46 12.46 5.22
N GLY A 42 5.07 11.35 5.85
CA GLY A 42 5.26 10.00 5.35
C GLY A 42 3.92 9.29 5.21
N ILE A 43 3.63 8.75 4.03
CA ILE A 43 2.38 8.01 3.74
C ILE A 43 2.76 6.73 3.01
N ARG A 44 2.19 5.59 3.43
CA ARG A 44 2.21 4.31 2.72
C ARG A 44 0.81 3.72 2.76
N ILE A 45 0.35 3.20 1.62
CA ILE A 45 -0.88 2.42 1.53
C ILE A 45 -0.47 1.03 1.08
N GLU A 46 -0.92 0.01 1.80
CA GLU A 46 -0.47 -1.36 1.65
C GLU A 46 -1.67 -2.32 1.66
N ASP A 47 -1.64 -3.28 0.75
CA ASP A 47 -2.62 -4.35 0.65
C ASP A 47 -1.96 -5.72 0.46
N ASP A 48 -2.57 -6.76 1.02
CA ASP A 48 -2.28 -8.16 0.76
C ASP A 48 -3.03 -8.62 -0.49
N VAL A 49 -2.29 -9.08 -1.50
CA VAL A 49 -2.82 -9.43 -2.82
C VAL A 49 -2.53 -10.90 -3.14
N LEU A 50 -3.60 -11.67 -3.37
CA LEU A 50 -3.57 -13.03 -3.89
C LEU A 50 -3.52 -13.00 -5.42
N VAL A 51 -2.52 -13.63 -6.02
CA VAL A 51 -2.45 -13.86 -7.47
C VAL A 51 -3.40 -14.99 -7.83
N THR A 52 -4.28 -14.76 -8.80
CA THR A 52 -5.22 -15.76 -9.31
C THR A 52 -4.85 -16.18 -10.73
N LYS A 53 -5.55 -17.18 -11.28
CA LYS A 53 -5.29 -17.64 -12.66
C LYS A 53 -5.58 -16.59 -13.73
N VAL A 54 -6.40 -15.59 -13.42
CA VAL A 54 -6.89 -14.57 -14.38
C VAL A 54 -6.61 -13.13 -13.94
N GLY A 55 -5.92 -12.93 -12.81
CA GLY A 55 -5.69 -11.61 -12.24
C GLY A 55 -5.26 -11.70 -10.78
N HIS A 56 -5.95 -10.96 -9.91
CA HIS A 56 -5.65 -10.90 -8.48
C HIS A 56 -6.91 -10.69 -7.64
N GLU A 57 -6.80 -10.93 -6.33
CA GLU A 57 -7.79 -10.64 -5.30
C GLU A 57 -7.12 -9.88 -4.16
N VAL A 58 -7.76 -8.82 -3.65
CA VAL A 58 -7.26 -8.01 -2.54
C VAL A 58 -7.84 -8.54 -1.23
N LEU A 59 -7.01 -9.20 -0.42
CA LEU A 59 -7.43 -9.88 0.81
C LEU A 59 -7.71 -8.88 1.95
N SER A 60 -7.01 -7.75 1.96
CA SER A 60 -7.15 -6.66 2.94
C SER A 60 -8.10 -5.54 2.48
N GLY A 61 -8.97 -5.83 1.50
CA GLY A 61 -9.88 -4.85 0.90
C GLY A 61 -10.88 -4.21 1.86
N GLY A 62 -11.12 -4.83 3.03
CA GLY A 62 -12.04 -4.31 4.05
C GLY A 62 -11.53 -3.12 4.85
N ALA A 63 -10.23 -2.82 4.82
CA ALA A 63 -9.69 -1.61 5.44
C ALA A 63 -9.93 -0.40 4.52
N PRO A 64 -10.59 0.69 4.99
CA PRO A 64 -10.83 1.86 4.17
C PRO A 64 -9.51 2.55 3.81
N LYS A 65 -9.40 2.92 2.53
CA LYS A 65 -8.19 3.55 1.98
C LYS A 65 -8.47 4.72 1.05
N GLN A 66 -9.72 4.91 0.66
CA GLN A 66 -10.15 6.13 -0.01
C GLN A 66 -10.32 7.25 1.02
N ILE A 67 -10.09 8.49 0.59
CA ILE A 67 -10.16 9.66 1.46
C ILE A 67 -11.53 9.75 2.12
N ASP A 68 -12.60 9.72 1.33
CA ASP A 68 -13.98 9.85 1.82
C ASP A 68 -14.35 8.73 2.82
N ASP A 69 -13.90 7.49 2.58
CA ASP A 69 -14.17 6.36 3.47
C ASP A 69 -13.44 6.53 4.82
N ILE A 70 -12.18 6.96 4.79
CA ILE A 70 -11.39 7.23 6.00
C ILE A 70 -12.00 8.37 6.79
N GLU A 71 -12.31 9.49 6.13
CA GLU A 71 -12.91 10.66 6.78
C GLU A 71 -14.27 10.31 7.41
N SER A 72 -15.11 9.58 6.69
CA SER A 72 -16.42 9.12 7.21
C SER A 72 -16.25 8.26 8.46
N LEU A 73 -15.37 7.25 8.41
CA LEU A 73 -15.10 6.37 9.56
C LEU A 73 -14.57 7.17 10.77
N MET A 74 -13.63 8.10 10.55
CA MET A 74 -13.07 8.93 11.62
C MET A 74 -14.08 9.89 12.23
N HIS A 75 -15.10 10.31 11.48
CA HIS A 75 -16.19 11.15 11.97
C HIS A 75 -17.20 10.38 12.81
N GLU A 76 -17.55 9.16 12.40
CA GLU A 76 -18.45 8.27 13.15
C GLU A 76 -17.91 7.98 14.56
N ASP A 77 -16.63 7.60 14.66
CA ASP A 77 -15.97 7.28 15.94
C ASP A 77 -15.87 8.48 16.89
N ARG A 78 -15.85 9.72 16.37
CA ARG A 78 -15.79 10.95 17.20
C ARG A 78 -17.15 11.39 17.74
N ALA A 79 -18.24 10.86 17.19
CA ALA A 79 -19.60 11.20 17.59
C ALA A 79 -20.17 10.26 18.67
N ALA A 80 -19.49 9.14 18.95
CA ALA A 80 -19.78 8.18 20.01
C ALA A 80 -19.09 8.56 21.34
#